data_AF-A0A453LCB4-F1
#
_entry.id   AF-A0A453LCB4-F1
#
_cell.length_a   1.000
_cell.length_b   1.000
_cell.length_c   1.000
_cell.angle_alpha   90.00
_cell.angle_beta   90.00
_cell.angle_gamma   90.00
#
_symmetry.space_group_name_H-M   'P 1'
#
loop_
_entity.id
_entity.type
_entity.pdbx_description
1 polymer ?
#
loop_
_entity_poly.entity_id
_entity_poly.type
_entity_poly.pdbx_seq_one_letter_code
_entity_poly.pdbx_strand_id
1 'polypeptide(L)'
;SISRLVHLERLEVRSRSLEFLKEARKAEEMPPKHLLSLRLCGRLGNLPGWMDRLKDLAKVKLIQTQLKQVDVEVMGKLRNLTLLALWEESFAEKTLCFGEGTFPKLKLLYIEGMENIESIQIKDGALAVLEKLEVKKCVNLDDSKDGLSLVLVLQNLNELVLTSCGDKPKLEKEKN
;
A
#
# COMPACT_ATOMS: atom_id res chain seq x y z
N SER A 1 0.98 -24.24 -12.16
CA SER A 1 1.11 -23.37 -10.99
C SER A 1 2.27 -22.40 -11.18
N ILE A 2 2.09 -21.12 -10.80
CA ILE A 2 3.15 -20.09 -10.87
C ILE A 2 4.34 -20.40 -9.94
N SER A 3 4.13 -21.29 -8.97
CA SER A 3 5.15 -21.77 -8.03
C SER A 3 6.37 -22.41 -8.69
N ARG A 4 6.21 -22.95 -9.91
CA ARG A 4 7.29 -23.61 -10.68
C ARG A 4 8.23 -22.63 -11.37
N LEU A 5 7.87 -21.34 -11.41
CA LEU A 5 8.65 -20.30 -12.08
C LEU A 5 9.72 -19.76 -11.14
N VAL A 6 10.74 -20.58 -10.88
CA VAL A 6 11.75 -20.32 -9.83
C VAL A 6 12.63 -19.08 -10.09
N HIS A 7 12.74 -18.63 -11.34
CA HIS A 7 13.46 -17.42 -11.73
C HIS A 7 12.55 -16.20 -11.92
N LEU A 8 11.27 -16.29 -11.58
CA LEU A 8 10.33 -15.19 -11.81
C LEU A 8 10.55 -14.06 -10.81
N GLU A 9 11.08 -12.95 -11.31
CA GLU A 9 11.29 -11.73 -10.52
C GLU A 9 10.15 -10.72 -10.64
N ARG A 10 9.34 -10.81 -11.69
CA ARG A 10 8.24 -9.89 -11.93
C ARG A 10 6.97 -10.63 -12.33
N LEU A 11 5.88 -10.33 -11.63
CA LEU A 11 4.55 -10.83 -11.93
C LEU A 11 3.60 -9.66 -12.11
N GLU A 12 2.93 -9.62 -13.24
CA GLU A 12 1.83 -8.69 -13.50
C GLU A 12 0.60 -9.49 -13.91
N VAL A 13 -0.53 -9.21 -13.26
CA VAL A 13 -1.81 -9.84 -13.56
C VAL A 13 -2.85 -8.74 -13.76
N ARG A 14 -3.51 -8.77 -14.92
CA ARG A 14 -4.60 -7.84 -15.27
C ARG A 14 -5.85 -8.63 -15.59
N SER A 15 -6.90 -8.39 -14.84
CA SER A 15 -8.22 -9.03 -15.04
C SER A 15 -9.30 -8.13 -14.42
N ARG A 16 -10.57 -8.34 -14.75
CA ARG A 16 -11.66 -7.70 -13.99
C ARG A 16 -11.77 -8.27 -12.57
N SER A 17 -11.51 -9.57 -12.42
CA SER A 17 -11.50 -10.28 -11.15
C SER A 17 -10.20 -11.07 -10.99
N LEU A 18 -9.57 -10.92 -9.83
CA LEU A 18 -8.36 -11.62 -9.40
C LEU A 18 -8.66 -12.65 -8.30
N GLU A 19 -9.93 -13.01 -8.11
CA GLU A 19 -10.35 -13.93 -7.04
C GLU A 19 -9.71 -15.33 -7.16
N PHE A 20 -9.30 -15.74 -8.36
CA PHE A 20 -8.55 -16.98 -8.57
C PHE A 20 -7.20 -17.00 -7.83
N LEU A 21 -6.62 -15.85 -7.49
CA LEU A 21 -5.41 -15.77 -6.67
C LEU A 21 -5.66 -16.11 -5.20
N LYS A 22 -6.93 -16.05 -4.73
CA LYS A 22 -7.31 -16.41 -3.36
C LYS A 22 -7.23 -17.91 -3.11
N GLU A 23 -7.39 -18.71 -4.16
CA GLU A 23 -7.45 -20.18 -4.09
C GLU A 23 -6.07 -20.83 -3.89
N ALA A 24 -4.99 -20.05 -4.09
CA ALA A 24 -3.62 -20.43 -3.80
C ALA A 24 -3.33 -20.65 -2.28
N ARG A 25 -4.37 -20.80 -1.45
CA ARG A 25 -4.29 -21.16 -0.01
C ARG A 25 -3.82 -22.61 0.21
N LYS A 26 -3.83 -23.48 -0.81
CA LYS A 26 -3.20 -24.79 -0.68
C LYS A 26 -1.70 -24.60 -0.53
N ALA A 27 -1.13 -25.09 0.58
CA ALA A 27 0.29 -24.99 0.92
C ALA A 27 1.26 -25.50 -0.18
N GLU A 28 0.72 -26.21 -1.17
CA GLU A 28 1.41 -26.77 -2.34
C GLU A 28 1.72 -25.72 -3.43
N GLU A 29 1.05 -24.58 -3.45
CA GLU A 29 1.33 -23.48 -4.40
C GLU A 29 2.18 -22.39 -3.72
N MET A 30 3.46 -22.70 -3.50
CA MET A 30 4.41 -21.70 -2.99
C MET A 30 4.52 -20.51 -3.97
N PRO A 31 4.58 -19.26 -3.51
CA PRO A 31 4.80 -18.14 -4.39
C PRO A 31 6.21 -18.23 -5.01
N PRO A 32 6.46 -17.61 -6.18
CA PRO A 32 7.80 -17.54 -6.75
C PRO A 32 8.76 -16.90 -5.73
N LYS A 33 9.78 -17.65 -5.30
CA LYS A 33 10.62 -17.29 -4.14
C LYS A 33 11.39 -15.98 -4.34
N HIS A 34 11.74 -15.67 -5.58
CA HIS A 34 12.56 -14.51 -5.96
C HIS A 34 11.74 -13.37 -6.58
N LEU A 35 10.43 -13.33 -6.31
CA LEU A 35 9.59 -12.28 -6.84
C LEU A 35 9.96 -10.92 -6.22
N LEU A 36 10.48 -10.02 -7.04
CA LEU A 36 10.91 -8.66 -6.68
C LEU A 36 9.81 -7.62 -6.91
N SER A 37 8.94 -7.84 -7.90
CA SER A 37 7.90 -6.89 -8.30
C SER A 37 6.57 -7.59 -8.57
N LEU A 38 5.51 -7.13 -7.90
CA LEU A 38 4.15 -7.59 -8.08
C LEU A 38 3.26 -6.43 -8.52
N ARG A 39 2.56 -6.60 -9.66
CA ARG A 39 1.48 -5.70 -10.07
C ARG A 39 0.17 -6.48 -10.23
N LEU A 40 -0.87 -6.04 -9.53
CA LEU A 40 -2.21 -6.62 -9.60
C LEU A 40 -3.21 -5.55 -10.04
N CYS A 41 -3.93 -5.82 -11.13
CA CYS A 41 -4.95 -4.94 -11.67
C CYS A 41 -6.26 -5.70 -11.77
N GLY A 42 -7.27 -5.29 -11.00
CA GLY A 42 -8.57 -5.96 -10.93
C GLY A 42 -9.03 -6.24 -9.52
N ARG A 43 -10.33 -6.50 -9.36
CA ARG A 43 -10.96 -6.74 -8.05
C ARG A 43 -10.36 -7.97 -7.39
N LEU A 44 -9.82 -7.80 -6.20
CA LEU A 44 -9.24 -8.87 -5.40
C LEU A 44 -9.96 -9.01 -4.05
N GLY A 45 -10.19 -7.93 -3.30
CA GLY A 45 -10.92 -7.95 -2.03
C GLY A 45 -10.09 -8.36 -0.81
N ASN A 46 -9.15 -9.29 -0.98
CA ASN A 46 -8.21 -9.73 0.05
C ASN A 46 -6.95 -10.31 -0.58
N LEU A 47 -5.79 -10.12 0.05
CA LEU A 47 -4.53 -10.64 -0.46
C LEU A 47 -4.53 -12.18 -0.56
N PRO A 48 -3.70 -12.75 -1.45
CA PRO A 48 -3.42 -14.18 -1.46
C PRO A 48 -2.72 -14.60 -0.16
N GLY A 49 -3.01 -15.81 0.33
CA GLY A 49 -2.47 -16.33 1.59
C GLY A 49 -0.94 -16.59 1.62
N TRP A 50 -0.25 -16.32 0.51
CA TRP A 50 1.21 -16.43 0.39
C TRP A 50 1.92 -15.08 0.42
N MET A 51 1.20 -13.96 0.50
CA MET A 51 1.78 -12.62 0.37
C MET A 51 2.85 -12.33 1.44
N ASP A 52 2.61 -12.78 2.67
CA ASP A 52 3.54 -12.65 3.80
C ASP A 52 4.84 -13.46 3.64
N ARG A 53 4.88 -14.43 2.72
CA ARG A 53 6.03 -15.30 2.45
C ARG A 53 7.00 -14.74 1.40
N LEU A 54 6.62 -13.66 0.72
CA LEU A 54 7.42 -13.05 -0.34
C LEU A 54 8.57 -12.19 0.22
N LYS A 55 9.67 -12.85 0.59
CA LYS A 55 10.81 -12.22 1.28
C LYS A 55 11.58 -11.23 0.41
N ASP A 56 11.66 -11.45 -0.90
CA ASP A 56 12.46 -10.62 -1.81
C ASP A 56 11.65 -9.47 -2.43
N LEU A 57 10.34 -9.39 -2.12
CA LEU A 57 9.44 -8.44 -2.77
C LEU A 57 9.76 -7.00 -2.38
N ALA A 58 10.17 -6.24 -3.40
CA ALA A 58 10.61 -4.86 -3.24
C ALA A 58 9.58 -3.85 -3.76
N LYS A 59 8.68 -4.25 -4.66
CA LYS A 59 7.73 -3.35 -5.33
C LYS A 59 6.34 -4.00 -5.40
N VAL A 60 5.34 -3.30 -4.88
CA VAL A 60 3.94 -3.69 -4.97
C VAL A 60 3.14 -2.56 -5.62
N LYS A 61 2.34 -2.91 -6.63
CA LYS A 61 1.48 -1.98 -7.37
C LYS A 61 0.09 -2.57 -7.49
N LEU A 62 -0.91 -1.89 -6.95
CA LEU A 62 -2.27 -2.40 -6.82
C LEU A 62 -3.23 -1.41 -7.47
N ILE A 63 -4.07 -1.92 -8.37
CA ILE A 63 -5.03 -1.13 -9.16
C ILE A 63 -6.39 -1.81 -9.04
N GLN A 64 -7.41 -1.09 -8.54
CA GLN A 64 -8.79 -1.59 -8.42
C GLN A 64 -8.92 -2.89 -7.61
N THR A 65 -7.96 -3.13 -6.69
CA THR A 65 -7.89 -4.36 -5.91
C THR A 65 -8.89 -4.44 -4.77
N GLN A 66 -9.45 -3.33 -4.30
CA GLN A 66 -10.47 -3.31 -3.23
C GLN A 66 -10.02 -4.02 -1.94
N LEU A 67 -8.75 -3.87 -1.55
CA LEU A 67 -8.19 -4.49 -0.35
C LEU A 67 -8.64 -3.77 0.92
N LYS A 68 -8.49 -4.45 2.06
CA LYS A 68 -8.88 -3.97 3.38
C LYS A 68 -7.68 -3.60 4.25
N GLN A 69 -7.90 -2.96 5.40
CA GLN A 69 -6.82 -2.57 6.30
C GLN A 69 -5.95 -3.77 6.74
N VAL A 70 -6.57 -4.92 6.99
CA VAL A 70 -5.86 -6.17 7.34
C VAL A 70 -4.84 -6.61 6.27
N ASP A 71 -5.12 -6.32 5.00
CA ASP A 71 -4.23 -6.66 3.90
C ASP A 71 -3.01 -5.72 3.85
N VAL A 72 -3.23 -4.44 4.14
CA VAL A 72 -2.16 -3.44 4.26
C VAL A 72 -1.22 -3.82 5.41
N GLU A 73 -1.75 -4.28 6.55
CA GLU A 73 -0.96 -4.77 7.68
C GLU A 73 -0.10 -6.00 7.34
N VAL A 74 -0.61 -6.90 6.49
CA VAL A 74 0.16 -8.04 5.98
C VAL A 74 1.34 -7.54 5.14
N MET A 75 1.10 -6.59 4.21
CA MET A 75 2.18 -5.98 3.41
C MET A 75 3.16 -5.20 4.27
N GLY A 76 2.70 -4.59 5.37
CA GLY A 76 3.52 -3.85 6.33
C GLY A 76 4.60 -4.68 7.01
N LYS A 77 4.47 -6.02 7.00
CA LYS A 77 5.47 -6.96 7.57
C LYS A 77 6.58 -7.31 6.57
N LEU A 78 6.45 -6.94 5.30
CA LEU A 78 7.43 -7.26 4.25
C LEU A 78 8.69 -6.41 4.43
N ARG A 79 9.77 -7.06 4.85
CA ARG A 79 11.02 -6.39 5.26
C ARG A 79 11.82 -5.76 4.11
N ASN A 80 11.55 -6.11 2.87
CA ASN A 80 12.26 -5.61 1.70
C ASN A 80 11.40 -4.71 0.80
N LEU A 81 10.13 -4.46 1.18
CA LEU A 81 9.24 -3.63 0.40
C LEU A 81 9.70 -2.16 0.44
N THR A 82 10.12 -1.66 -0.72
CA THR A 82 10.63 -0.27 -0.90
C THR A 82 9.64 0.65 -1.59
N LEU A 83 8.70 0.09 -2.37
CA LEU A 83 7.69 0.83 -3.11
C LEU A 83 6.33 0.17 -2.95
N LEU A 84 5.34 0.97 -2.56
CA LEU A 84 3.94 0.62 -2.53
C LEU A 84 3.18 1.67 -3.35
N ALA A 85 2.42 1.22 -4.34
CA ALA A 85 1.52 2.06 -5.11
C ALA A 85 0.09 1.52 -5.02
N LEU A 86 -0.81 2.36 -4.54
CA LEU A 86 -2.24 2.14 -4.39
C LEU A 86 -2.95 3.05 -5.38
N TRP A 87 -3.57 2.47 -6.40
CA TRP A 87 -4.21 3.20 -7.49
C TRP A 87 -5.66 2.80 -7.67
N GLU A 88 -6.50 3.75 -8.05
CA GLU A 88 -7.88 3.55 -8.51
C GLU A 88 -8.66 2.56 -7.63
N GLU A 89 -9.18 3.01 -6.49
CA GLU A 89 -9.99 2.15 -5.61
C GLU A 89 -9.33 0.81 -5.23
N SER A 90 -8.00 0.83 -5.03
CA SER A 90 -7.24 -0.34 -4.59
C SER A 90 -7.44 -0.68 -3.11
N PHE A 91 -7.96 0.26 -2.34
CA PHE A 91 -8.32 0.15 -0.93
C PHE A 91 -9.82 0.43 -0.76
N ALA A 92 -10.53 -0.42 -0.01
CA ALA A 92 -12.00 -0.43 0.07
C ALA A 92 -12.57 0.27 1.30
N GLU A 93 -11.74 0.63 2.27
CA GLU A 93 -12.17 1.24 3.53
C GLU A 93 -11.92 2.75 3.51
N LYS A 94 -12.59 3.47 4.42
CA LYS A 94 -12.53 4.94 4.50
C LYS A 94 -11.26 5.46 5.16
N THR A 95 -10.62 4.63 5.99
CA THR A 95 -9.43 5.03 6.75
C THR A 95 -8.30 4.07 6.47
N LEU A 96 -7.19 4.60 5.95
CA LEU A 96 -5.96 3.85 5.72
C LEU A 96 -4.99 4.13 6.86
N CYS A 97 -4.63 3.11 7.63
CA CYS A 97 -3.75 3.24 8.78
C CYS A 97 -2.39 2.60 8.54
N PHE A 98 -1.33 3.34 8.86
CA PHE A 98 0.03 2.82 8.94
C PHE A 98 0.42 2.73 10.42
N GLY A 99 0.51 1.50 10.92
CA GLY A 99 0.82 1.22 12.32
C GLY A 99 2.32 1.31 12.64
N GLU A 100 2.63 1.49 13.92
CA GLU A 100 4.01 1.49 14.44
C GLU A 100 4.80 0.27 13.95
N GLY A 101 6.05 0.48 13.52
CA GLY A 101 6.94 -0.59 13.07
C GLY A 101 6.57 -1.24 11.74
N THR A 102 5.51 -0.78 11.07
CA THR A 102 5.14 -1.28 9.74
C THR A 102 5.97 -0.60 8.65
N PHE A 103 6.20 -1.34 7.55
CA PHE A 103 6.89 -0.86 6.36
C PHE A 103 8.32 -0.32 6.65
N PRO A 104 9.20 -1.12 7.29
CA PRO A 104 10.49 -0.66 7.81
C PRO A 104 11.50 -0.22 6.74
N LYS A 105 11.28 -0.55 5.46
CA LYS A 105 12.15 -0.16 4.34
C LYS A 105 11.42 0.60 3.22
N LEU A 106 10.17 1.01 3.45
CA LEU A 106 9.39 1.66 2.41
C LEU A 106 9.90 3.08 2.19
N LYS A 107 10.35 3.37 0.97
CA LYS A 107 10.89 4.67 0.56
C LYS A 107 9.88 5.48 -0.22
N LEU A 108 9.03 4.82 -1.02
CA LEU A 108 8.09 5.46 -1.93
C LEU A 108 6.67 4.93 -1.67
N LEU A 109 5.76 5.84 -1.33
CA LEU A 109 4.34 5.57 -1.20
C LEU A 109 3.55 6.43 -2.18
N TYR A 110 2.85 5.77 -3.10
CA TYR A 110 1.96 6.41 -4.07
C TYR A 110 0.53 6.02 -3.77
N ILE A 111 -0.34 7.01 -3.71
CA ILE A 111 -1.77 6.87 -3.46
C ILE A 111 -2.48 7.74 -4.50
N GLU A 112 -3.21 7.15 -5.43
CA GLU A 112 -3.93 7.92 -6.44
C GLU A 112 -5.33 7.36 -6.73
N GLY A 113 -6.32 8.25 -6.82
CA GLY A 113 -7.67 7.89 -7.28
C GLY A 113 -8.40 6.99 -6.28
N MET A 114 -8.28 7.28 -4.99
CA MET A 114 -9.08 6.65 -3.95
C MET A 114 -10.19 7.64 -3.57
N GLU A 115 -11.35 7.51 -4.19
CA GLU A 115 -12.52 8.34 -3.95
C GLU A 115 -13.17 7.99 -2.61
N ASN A 116 -13.13 6.73 -2.16
CA ASN A 116 -13.74 6.35 -0.89
C ASN A 116 -12.93 6.70 0.36
N ILE A 117 -11.66 7.11 0.21
CA ILE A 117 -10.83 7.40 1.37
C ILE A 117 -11.16 8.77 1.96
N GLU A 118 -11.36 8.80 3.26
CA GLU A 118 -11.65 10.00 4.05
C GLU A 118 -10.46 10.39 4.95
N SER A 119 -9.61 9.43 5.35
CA SER A 119 -8.44 9.67 6.21
C SER A 119 -7.30 8.68 5.94
N ILE A 120 -6.07 9.19 6.03
CA ILE A 120 -4.80 8.48 6.03
C ILE A 120 -4.11 8.80 7.36
N GLN A 121 -3.94 7.77 8.19
CA GLN A 121 -3.36 7.89 9.52
C GLN A 121 -1.98 7.26 9.55
N ILE A 122 -0.97 8.04 9.92
CA ILE A 122 0.41 7.57 10.05
C ILE A 122 0.79 7.61 11.53
N LYS A 123 0.87 6.46 12.19
CA LYS A 123 1.29 6.40 13.59
C LYS A 123 2.79 6.67 13.72
N ASP A 124 3.19 7.18 14.88
CA ASP A 124 4.61 7.33 15.19
C ASP A 124 5.34 5.97 15.06
N GLY A 125 6.57 6.01 14.55
CA GLY A 125 7.35 4.81 14.23
C GLY A 125 6.88 4.01 13.00
N ALA A 126 5.81 4.40 12.30
CA ALA A 126 5.46 3.84 11.00
C ALA A 126 6.28 4.48 9.88
N LEU A 127 6.46 3.78 8.75
CA LEU A 127 7.04 4.36 7.52
C LEU A 127 8.40 5.07 7.77
N ALA A 128 9.21 4.53 8.68
CA ALA A 128 10.33 5.24 9.30
C ALA A 128 11.39 5.79 8.31
N VAL A 129 11.50 5.20 7.12
CA VAL A 129 12.48 5.60 6.08
C VAL A 129 11.81 6.12 4.80
N LEU A 130 10.55 6.57 4.89
CA LEU A 130 9.82 7.08 3.73
C LEU A 130 10.45 8.37 3.23
N GLU A 131 10.87 8.37 1.97
CA GLU A 131 11.52 9.49 1.29
C GLU A 131 10.54 10.31 0.45
N LYS A 132 9.50 9.66 -0.09
CA LYS A 132 8.46 10.29 -0.92
C LYS A 132 7.07 9.78 -0.59
N LEU A 133 6.15 10.72 -0.40
CA LEU A 133 4.72 10.50 -0.30
C LEU A 133 4.01 11.30 -1.40
N GLU A 134 3.23 10.61 -2.22
CA GLU A 134 2.43 11.22 -3.27
C GLU A 134 0.97 10.78 -3.12
N VAL A 135 0.09 11.74 -2.87
CA VAL A 135 -1.36 11.54 -2.77
C VAL A 135 -2.04 12.38 -3.86
N LYS A 136 -2.78 11.73 -4.75
CA LYS A 136 -3.40 12.37 -5.91
C LYS A 136 -4.85 11.94 -6.08
N LYS A 137 -5.73 12.84 -6.53
CA LYS A 137 -7.12 12.54 -6.91
C LYS A 137 -7.89 11.78 -5.81
N CYS A 138 -7.64 12.10 -4.55
CA CYS A 138 -8.34 11.53 -3.39
C CYS A 138 -9.31 12.58 -2.86
N VAL A 139 -10.42 12.76 -3.57
CA VAL A 139 -11.28 13.95 -3.45
C VAL A 139 -12.04 14.05 -2.13
N ASN A 140 -12.28 12.93 -1.46
CA ASN A 140 -13.00 12.88 -0.17
C ASN A 140 -12.05 12.85 1.04
N LEU A 141 -10.73 12.93 0.82
CA LEU A 141 -9.74 13.02 1.89
C LEU A 141 -9.94 14.35 2.63
N ASP A 142 -10.33 14.29 3.90
CA ASP A 142 -10.74 15.44 4.71
C ASP A 142 -9.76 15.68 5.86
N ASP A 143 -8.88 16.66 5.66
CA ASP A 143 -7.84 17.00 6.63
C ASP A 143 -8.33 17.71 7.88
N SER A 144 -9.61 18.13 7.93
CA SER A 144 -10.20 18.70 9.14
C SER A 144 -10.47 17.65 10.23
N LYS A 145 -10.36 16.36 9.89
CA LYS A 145 -10.60 15.20 10.77
C LYS A 145 -9.37 14.29 10.87
N ASP A 146 -8.17 14.85 11.01
CA ASP A 146 -6.92 14.08 11.02
C ASP A 146 -6.63 13.37 9.67
N GLY A 147 -7.11 13.94 8.56
CA GLY A 147 -7.14 13.35 7.21
C GLY A 147 -5.79 12.93 6.64
N LEU A 148 -4.72 13.68 6.89
CA LEU A 148 -3.32 13.30 6.71
C LEU A 148 -2.58 13.56 8.02
N SER A 149 -3.11 12.99 9.10
CA SER A 149 -2.52 13.14 10.41
C SER A 149 -1.07 12.68 10.39
N LEU A 150 -0.22 13.50 11.03
CA LEU A 150 1.13 13.13 11.40
C LEU A 150 2.09 12.86 10.23
N VAL A 151 1.88 13.42 9.03
CA VAL A 151 2.98 13.51 8.03
C VAL A 151 4.24 14.15 8.66
N LEU A 152 4.06 15.01 9.67
CA LEU A 152 5.13 15.59 10.48
C LEU A 152 5.98 14.59 11.28
N VAL A 153 5.51 13.36 11.51
CA VAL A 153 6.30 12.29 12.17
C VAL A 153 7.29 11.62 11.21
N LEU A 154 7.13 11.82 9.90
CA LEU A 154 8.00 11.26 8.89
C LEU A 154 9.31 12.05 8.78
N GLN A 155 10.29 11.66 9.58
CA GLN A 155 11.57 12.38 9.69
C GLN A 155 12.44 12.34 8.42
N ASN A 156 12.23 11.36 7.55
CA ASN A 156 13.03 11.14 6.33
C ASN A 156 12.34 11.63 5.04
N LEU A 157 11.18 12.28 5.15
CA LEU A 157 10.38 12.69 4.00
C LEU A 157 11.04 13.87 3.27
N ASN A 158 11.49 13.62 2.04
CA ASN A 158 12.13 14.63 1.19
C ASN A 158 11.15 15.24 0.18
N GLU A 159 10.10 14.51 -0.19
CA GLU A 159 9.12 14.95 -1.19
C GLU A 159 7.69 14.59 -0.75
N LEU A 160 6.85 15.61 -0.65
CA LEU A 160 5.42 15.49 -0.42
C LEU A 160 4.67 16.11 -1.60
N VAL A 161 3.88 15.31 -2.31
CA VAL A 161 3.07 15.76 -3.44
C VAL A 161 1.61 15.50 -3.14
N LEU A 162 0.81 16.57 -3.11
CA LEU A 162 -0.63 16.52 -2.89
C LEU A 162 -1.32 17.21 -4.07
N THR A 163 -2.18 16.49 -4.81
CA THR A 163 -2.86 17.04 -5.99
C THR A 163 -4.30 16.56 -6.07
N SER A 164 -5.28 17.47 -6.14
CA SER A 164 -6.70 17.09 -6.20
C SER A 164 -7.12 16.17 -5.03
N CYS A 165 -6.55 16.40 -3.85
CA CYS A 165 -7.06 15.90 -2.58
C CYS A 165 -8.22 16.82 -2.12
N GLY A 166 -9.03 16.41 -1.15
CA GLY A 166 -10.09 17.24 -0.57
C GLY A 166 -9.57 18.53 0.09
N ASP A 167 -10.28 19.08 1.09
CA ASP A 167 -9.85 20.32 1.72
C ASP A 167 -8.40 20.22 2.22
N LYS A 168 -7.56 21.16 1.77
CA LYS A 168 -6.09 21.10 1.84
C LYS A 168 -5.60 20.77 3.27
N PRO A 169 -4.53 19.98 3.42
CA PRO A 169 -4.05 19.64 4.75
C PRO A 169 -3.59 20.86 5.50
N LYS A 170 -4.10 21.00 6.74
CA LYS A 170 -3.51 21.87 7.73
C LYS A 170 -2.15 21.28 8.12
N LEU A 171 -1.13 21.59 7.32
CA LEU A 171 0.27 21.22 7.59
C LEU A 171 0.89 22.15 8.64
N GLU A 172 0.15 22.49 9.69
CA GLU A 172 0.66 23.34 10.76
C GLU A 172 1.18 22.44 11.89
N LYS A 173 2.42 22.69 12.34
CA LYS A 173 2.87 22.17 13.64
C LYS A 173 2.04 22.89 14.70
N GLU A 174 1.23 22.16 15.45
CA GLU A 174 0.70 22.71 16.70
C GLU A 174 1.90 23.20 17.53
N LYS A 175 1.95 24.51 17.78
CA LYS A 175 2.89 25.06 18.74
C LYS A 175 2.38 24.66 20.11
N ASN A 176 3.15 23.81 20.80
CA ASN A 176 2.98 23.49 22.22
C ASN A 176 2.68 24.74 23.06
#